data_AF-A0AA38XHM2-F1
#
_entry.id   AF-A0AA38XHM2-F1
#
_cell.length_a   1.000
_cell.length_b   1.000
_cell.length_c   1.000
_cell.angle_alpha   90.00
_cell.angle_beta   90.00
_cell.angle_gamma   90.00
#
_symmetry.space_group_name_H-M   'P 1'
#
loop_
_entity.id
_entity.type
_entity.pdbx_description
1 polymer ?
#
loop_
_entity_poly.entity_id
_entity_poly.type
_entity_poly.pdbx_seq_one_letter_code
_entity_poly.pdbx_strand_id
1 'polypeptide(L)'
;MAVNPRDGDRLVEIGPGQGAITLPLLRVHPKMTVIEFDRDLIAPLTAAAEPLGELTIVNRDVLRVDFTELADGQPIRLVGNLPYNISSPILFHALEHAAVISDMHFMLQKEVVDRMAAGPGSKVFGRLSVMLQAYCEVTSLFVVPPGAFRPPPKVDSAVVRLIPRDPASINIKDHKRFADVVRAAFGQRRKTL
;
A
#
# COMPACT_ATOMS: atom_id res chain seq x y z
N MET A 1 -5.33 -11.30 -12.02
CA MET A 1 -5.06 -10.70 -10.69
C MET A 1 -5.02 -9.19 -10.83
N ALA A 2 -5.44 -8.42 -9.81
CA ALA A 2 -5.35 -6.95 -9.83
C ALA A 2 -3.93 -6.42 -10.09
N VAL A 3 -2.93 -7.09 -9.51
CA VAL A 3 -1.51 -6.75 -9.68
C VAL A 3 -1.03 -7.02 -11.10
N ASN A 4 -1.47 -8.11 -11.74
CA ASN A 4 -1.09 -8.48 -13.12
C ASN A 4 0.43 -8.30 -13.39
N PRO A 5 1.31 -9.02 -12.67
CA PRO A 5 2.75 -8.86 -12.82
C PRO A 5 3.21 -9.25 -14.22
N ARG A 6 4.21 -8.53 -14.73
CA ARG A 6 4.86 -8.76 -16.02
C ARG A 6 6.31 -9.16 -15.81
N ASP A 7 6.92 -9.73 -16.86
CA ASP A 7 8.35 -10.00 -16.86
C ASP A 7 9.13 -8.70 -16.66
N GLY A 8 10.11 -8.73 -15.76
CA GLY A 8 10.90 -7.56 -15.38
C GLY A 8 10.27 -6.66 -14.29
N ASP A 9 9.01 -6.88 -13.90
CA ASP A 9 8.46 -6.21 -12.72
C ASP A 9 9.25 -6.60 -11.46
N ARG A 10 9.41 -5.66 -10.52
CA ARG A 10 9.97 -5.92 -9.19
C ARG A 10 8.89 -5.79 -8.14
N LEU A 11 8.34 -6.94 -7.73
CA LEU A 11 7.32 -6.97 -6.69
C LEU A 11 7.94 -6.92 -5.29
N VAL A 12 7.40 -6.04 -4.46
CA VAL A 12 7.72 -5.96 -3.03
C VAL A 12 6.41 -6.08 -2.25
N GLU A 13 6.26 -7.15 -1.48
CA GLU A 13 5.12 -7.34 -0.61
C GLU A 13 5.40 -6.87 0.82
N ILE A 14 4.48 -6.09 1.39
CA ILE A 14 4.51 -5.64 2.78
C ILE A 14 3.62 -6.55 3.62
N GLY A 15 4.20 -7.22 4.62
CA GLY A 15 3.47 -8.10 5.54
C GLY A 15 2.90 -9.34 4.85
N PRO A 16 3.76 -10.25 4.34
CA PRO A 16 3.33 -11.46 3.64
C PRO A 16 2.50 -12.41 4.51
N GLY A 17 2.67 -12.34 5.84
CA GLY A 17 2.01 -13.26 6.75
C GLY A 17 2.40 -14.71 6.44
N GLN A 18 1.40 -15.58 6.27
CA GLN A 18 1.61 -16.98 5.86
C GLN A 18 1.68 -17.16 4.32
N GLY A 19 1.81 -16.08 3.56
CA GLY A 19 1.98 -16.13 2.10
C GLY A 19 0.68 -16.18 1.29
N ALA A 20 -0.42 -15.65 1.84
CA ALA A 20 -1.72 -15.67 1.16
C ALA A 20 -1.72 -14.92 -0.20
N ILE A 21 -0.89 -13.88 -0.32
CA ILE A 21 -0.66 -13.14 -1.57
C ILE A 21 0.68 -13.56 -2.20
N THR A 22 1.72 -13.77 -1.39
CA THR A 22 3.06 -14.21 -1.82
C THR A 22 3.03 -15.47 -2.70
N LEU A 23 2.39 -16.55 -2.23
CA LEU A 23 2.47 -17.85 -2.91
C LEU A 23 1.73 -17.85 -4.26
N PRO A 24 0.51 -17.27 -4.39
CA PRO A 24 -0.11 -17.08 -5.70
C PRO A 24 0.70 -16.21 -6.66
N LEU A 25 1.38 -15.16 -6.16
CA LEU A 25 2.23 -14.31 -6.99
C LEU A 25 3.47 -15.05 -7.48
N LEU A 26 4.17 -15.77 -6.61
CA LEU A 26 5.36 -16.55 -6.98
C LEU A 26 5.08 -17.56 -8.11
N ARG A 27 3.88 -18.18 -8.12
CA ARG A 27 3.49 -19.12 -9.18
C ARG A 27 3.46 -18.51 -10.58
N VAL A 28 3.21 -17.21 -10.69
CA VAL A 28 3.11 -16.50 -11.98
C VAL A 28 4.27 -15.53 -12.22
N HIS A 29 5.04 -15.22 -11.19
CA HIS A 29 6.18 -14.32 -11.20
C HIS A 29 7.22 -14.84 -10.18
N PRO A 30 8.13 -15.74 -10.59
CA PRO A 30 8.90 -16.62 -9.70
C PRO A 30 10.06 -15.92 -8.98
N LYS A 31 10.00 -14.60 -8.83
CA LYS A 31 10.96 -13.81 -8.07
C LYS A 31 10.25 -12.63 -7.41
N MET A 32 10.34 -12.50 -6.09
CA MET A 32 9.79 -11.34 -5.39
C MET A 32 10.51 -11.06 -4.08
N THR A 33 10.33 -9.84 -3.59
CA THR A 33 10.80 -9.44 -2.25
C THR A 33 9.60 -9.32 -1.31
N VAL A 34 9.78 -9.72 -0.05
CA VAL A 34 8.81 -9.49 1.02
C VAL A 34 9.47 -8.73 2.18
N ILE A 35 8.70 -7.90 2.86
CA ILE A 35 9.10 -7.20 4.09
C ILE A 35 8.23 -7.73 5.22
N GLU A 36 8.86 -8.41 6.18
CA GLU A 36 8.18 -9.02 7.33
C GLU A 36 8.90 -8.66 8.63
N PHE A 37 8.16 -8.16 9.61
CA PHE A 37 8.71 -7.83 10.92
C PHE A 37 8.75 -9.07 11.83
N ASP A 38 7.73 -9.91 11.76
CA ASP A 38 7.58 -11.10 12.60
C ASP A 38 8.51 -12.23 12.14
N ARG A 39 9.50 -12.54 12.99
CA ARG A 39 10.51 -13.57 12.70
C ARG A 39 9.95 -14.98 12.68
N ASP A 40 8.87 -15.22 13.41
CA ASP A 40 8.28 -16.56 13.52
C ASP A 40 7.59 -16.98 12.22
N LEU A 41 7.27 -16.01 11.36
CA LEU A 41 6.66 -16.25 10.05
C LEU A 41 7.69 -16.51 8.93
N ILE A 42 8.96 -16.16 9.13
CA ILE A 42 9.99 -16.22 8.07
C ILE A 42 10.28 -17.66 7.65
N ALA A 43 10.58 -18.54 8.60
CA ALA A 43 10.89 -19.93 8.31
C ALA A 43 9.76 -20.67 7.58
N PRO A 44 8.49 -20.65 8.08
CA PRO A 44 7.39 -21.31 7.37
C PRO A 44 7.09 -20.68 6.00
N LEU A 45 7.18 -19.35 5.88
CA LEU A 45 6.99 -18.67 4.60
C LEU A 45 8.05 -19.09 3.57
N THR A 46 9.32 -19.14 3.98
CA THR A 46 10.44 -19.55 3.12
C THR A 46 10.23 -20.97 2.60
N ALA A 47 9.91 -21.92 3.49
CA ALA A 47 9.66 -23.31 3.13
C ALA A 47 8.46 -23.47 2.18
N ALA A 48 7.39 -22.68 2.37
CA ALA A 48 6.22 -22.70 1.48
C ALA A 48 6.52 -22.08 0.10
N ALA A 49 7.43 -21.11 0.04
CA ALA A 49 7.80 -20.38 -1.17
C ALA A 49 8.87 -21.11 -2.02
N GLU A 50 9.75 -21.90 -1.39
CA GLU A 50 10.84 -22.63 -2.03
C GLU A 50 10.44 -23.38 -3.33
N PRO A 51 9.33 -24.16 -3.38
CA PRO A 51 8.94 -24.86 -4.60
C PRO A 51 8.35 -23.95 -5.69
N LEU A 52 8.11 -22.66 -5.41
CA LEU A 52 7.40 -21.74 -6.31
C LEU A 52 8.32 -20.72 -6.96
N GLY A 53 9.43 -20.33 -6.32
CA GLY A 53 10.36 -19.36 -6.87
C GLY A 53 11.34 -18.78 -5.84
N GLU A 54 12.05 -17.74 -6.24
CA GLU A 54 13.02 -17.02 -5.41
C GLU A 54 12.31 -15.97 -4.56
N LEU A 55 12.38 -16.14 -3.24
CA LEU A 55 11.83 -15.20 -2.27
C LEU A 55 12.95 -14.50 -1.49
N THR A 56 13.10 -13.19 -1.71
CA THR A 56 13.99 -12.36 -0.89
C THR A 56 13.23 -11.82 0.31
N ILE A 57 13.72 -12.05 1.53
CA ILE A 57 13.06 -11.63 2.77
C ILE A 57 13.83 -10.51 3.44
N VAL A 58 13.19 -9.36 3.61
CA VAL A 58 13.68 -8.24 4.41
C VAL A 58 13.03 -8.31 5.80
N ASN A 59 13.76 -8.82 6.79
CA ASN A 59 13.27 -8.84 8.18
C ASN A 59 13.43 -7.48 8.85
N ARG A 60 12.44 -6.59 8.69
CA ARG A 60 12.48 -5.23 9.25
C ARG A 60 11.07 -4.65 9.39
N ASP A 61 10.94 -3.68 10.30
CA ASP A 61 9.78 -2.79 10.31
C ASP A 61 9.74 -2.02 8.98
N VAL A 62 8.63 -2.15 8.25
CA VAL A 62 8.45 -1.49 6.94
C VAL A 62 8.63 0.02 7.02
N LEU A 63 8.27 0.67 8.14
CA LEU A 63 8.47 2.11 8.34
C LEU A 63 9.94 2.51 8.49
N ARG A 64 10.86 1.53 8.54
CA ARG A 64 12.31 1.71 8.59
C ARG A 64 13.01 1.16 7.35
N VAL A 65 12.26 0.69 6.36
CA VAL A 65 12.81 0.25 5.07
C VAL A 65 12.84 1.44 4.13
N ASP A 66 14.02 1.78 3.62
CA ASP A 66 14.13 2.75 2.55
C ASP A 66 13.76 2.06 1.22
N PHE A 67 12.62 2.43 0.63
CA PHE A 67 12.18 1.83 -0.63
C PHE A 67 13.01 2.30 -1.82
N THR A 68 13.67 3.45 -1.74
CA THR A 68 14.58 3.96 -2.77
C THR A 68 15.86 3.15 -2.80
N GLU A 69 16.44 2.82 -1.65
CA GLU A 69 17.56 1.87 -1.57
C GLU A 69 17.14 0.48 -2.05
N LEU A 70 15.98 -0.01 -1.60
CA LEU A 70 15.46 -1.33 -2.01
C LEU A 70 15.21 -1.42 -3.52
N ALA A 71 14.80 -0.33 -4.14
CA ALA A 71 14.56 -0.23 -5.57
C ALA A 71 15.84 -0.38 -6.40
N ASP A 72 17.02 -0.03 -5.85
CA ASP A 72 18.32 -0.18 -6.51
C ASP A 72 18.30 0.33 -7.98
N GLY A 73 17.79 1.55 -8.17
CA GLY A 73 17.70 2.20 -9.47
C GLY A 73 16.60 1.66 -10.42
N GLN A 74 15.77 0.70 -10.00
CA GLN A 74 14.67 0.17 -10.81
C GLN A 74 13.32 0.35 -10.11
N PRO A 75 12.25 0.71 -10.84
CA PRO A 75 10.93 0.87 -10.24
C PRO A 75 10.41 -0.41 -9.60
N ILE A 76 9.80 -0.28 -8.43
CA ILE A 76 9.16 -1.36 -7.69
C ILE A 76 7.64 -1.23 -7.72
N ARG A 77 6.95 -2.34 -7.50
CA ARG A 77 5.50 -2.41 -7.35
C ARG A 77 5.19 -2.93 -5.96
N LEU A 78 4.49 -2.12 -5.16
CA LEU A 78 4.15 -2.50 -3.79
C LEU A 78 2.84 -3.28 -3.76
N VAL A 79 2.82 -4.37 -3.02
CA VAL A 79 1.61 -5.15 -2.75
C VAL A 79 1.51 -5.45 -1.26
N GLY A 80 0.31 -5.71 -0.74
CA GLY A 80 0.21 -6.18 0.64
C GLY A 80 -1.18 -6.11 1.25
N ASN A 81 -1.35 -6.86 2.33
CA ASN A 81 -2.51 -6.76 3.21
C ASN A 81 -2.12 -5.95 4.45
N LEU A 82 -2.40 -4.65 4.45
CA LEU A 82 -1.82 -3.77 5.45
C LEU A 82 -2.56 -3.87 6.79
N PRO A 83 -1.84 -3.97 7.92
CA PRO A 83 -2.47 -3.92 9.24
C PRO A 83 -3.19 -2.58 9.46
N TYR A 84 -4.42 -2.65 9.95
CA TYR A 84 -5.31 -1.48 9.98
C TYR A 84 -4.80 -0.33 10.86
N ASN A 85 -4.13 -0.66 11.97
CA ASN A 85 -3.58 0.30 12.92
C ASN A 85 -2.39 1.13 12.37
N ILE A 86 -1.65 0.60 11.40
CA ILE A 86 -0.47 1.26 10.82
C ILE A 86 -0.56 1.52 9.31
N SER A 87 -1.70 1.21 8.69
CA SER A 87 -1.96 1.44 7.26
C SER A 87 -1.68 2.87 6.79
N SER A 88 -2.15 3.89 7.53
CA SER A 88 -1.91 5.30 7.16
C SER A 88 -0.42 5.67 7.21
N PRO A 89 0.33 5.38 8.30
CA PRO A 89 1.78 5.53 8.30
C PRO A 89 2.48 4.84 7.11
N ILE A 90 2.11 3.60 6.79
CA ILE A 90 2.69 2.87 5.65
C ILE A 90 2.42 3.58 4.32
N LEU A 91 1.19 4.05 4.10
CA LEU A 91 0.83 4.79 2.88
C LEU A 91 1.66 6.08 2.75
N PHE A 92 1.83 6.83 3.83
CA PHE A 92 2.64 8.05 3.80
C PHE A 92 4.13 7.76 3.61
N HIS A 93 4.64 6.72 4.26
CA HIS A 93 6.01 6.24 4.04
C HIS A 93 6.24 5.85 2.57
N ALA A 94 5.33 5.10 1.97
CA ALA A 94 5.40 4.76 0.54
C ALA A 94 5.37 6.02 -0.36
N LEU A 95 4.57 7.04 -0.01
CA LEU A 95 4.54 8.30 -0.76
C LEU A 95 5.85 9.08 -0.69
N GLU A 96 6.61 8.99 0.41
CA GLU A 96 7.93 9.61 0.52
C GLU A 96 8.94 9.01 -0.49
N HIS A 97 8.69 7.76 -0.91
CA HIS A 97 9.49 7.05 -1.92
C HIS A 97 8.77 6.92 -3.29
N ALA A 98 7.74 7.73 -3.55
CA ALA A 98 6.90 7.60 -4.74
C ALA A 98 7.68 7.61 -6.08
N ALA A 99 8.84 8.27 -6.13
CA ALA A 99 9.67 8.36 -7.34
C ALA A 99 10.19 7.00 -7.85
N VAL A 100 10.28 5.99 -6.99
CA VAL A 100 10.72 4.63 -7.36
C VAL A 100 9.57 3.62 -7.39
N ILE A 101 8.33 4.05 -7.18
CA ILE A 101 7.17 3.15 -7.10
C ILE A 101 6.31 3.33 -8.35
N SER A 102 6.12 2.27 -9.11
CA SER A 102 5.25 2.28 -10.30
C SER A 102 3.77 2.27 -9.92
N ASP A 103 3.41 1.40 -8.99
CA ASP A 103 2.07 1.32 -8.42
C ASP A 103 2.07 0.61 -7.06
N MET A 104 0.96 0.77 -6.35
CA MET A 104 0.71 0.14 -5.06
C MET A 104 -0.65 -0.53 -5.08
N HIS A 105 -0.72 -1.77 -4.60
CA HIS A 105 -1.94 -2.56 -4.50
C HIS A 105 -2.10 -3.05 -3.06
N PHE A 106 -2.98 -2.39 -2.31
CA PHE A 106 -3.17 -2.71 -0.90
C PHE A 106 -4.58 -3.19 -0.60
N MET A 107 -4.66 -4.19 0.28
CA MET A 107 -5.90 -4.55 0.94
C MET A 107 -5.98 -3.82 2.29
N LEU A 108 -7.12 -3.16 2.52
CA LEU A 108 -7.41 -2.33 3.69
C LEU A 108 -8.87 -2.52 4.10
N GLN A 109 -9.27 -1.98 5.25
CA GLN A 109 -10.69 -1.87 5.59
C GLN A 109 -11.43 -1.08 4.51
N LYS A 110 -12.63 -1.55 4.13
CA LYS A 110 -13.45 -0.92 3.09
C LYS A 110 -13.67 0.57 3.35
N GLU A 111 -13.97 0.95 4.58
CA GLU A 111 -14.19 2.36 4.93
C GLU A 111 -12.95 3.22 4.69
N VAL A 112 -11.74 2.68 4.91
CA VAL A 112 -10.49 3.39 4.63
C VAL A 112 -10.35 3.60 3.12
N VAL A 113 -10.55 2.56 2.31
CA VAL A 113 -10.53 2.67 0.84
C VAL A 113 -11.56 3.67 0.34
N ASP A 114 -12.79 3.64 0.86
CA ASP A 114 -13.85 4.57 0.50
C ASP A 114 -13.44 6.03 0.79
N ARG A 115 -12.80 6.29 1.95
CA ARG A 115 -12.25 7.61 2.26
C ARG A 115 -11.11 8.01 1.32
N MET A 116 -10.20 7.08 1.00
CA MET A 116 -9.05 7.36 0.12
C MET A 116 -9.51 7.76 -1.29
N ALA A 117 -10.53 7.09 -1.82
CA ALA A 117 -11.07 7.32 -3.17
C ALA A 117 -12.19 8.37 -3.23
N ALA A 118 -12.61 8.92 -2.08
CA ALA A 118 -13.70 9.90 -2.03
C ALA A 118 -13.35 11.20 -2.78
N GLY A 119 -14.28 11.73 -3.58
CA GLY A 119 -14.16 13.05 -4.19
C GLY A 119 -14.76 14.18 -3.33
N PRO A 120 -14.50 15.46 -3.67
CA PRO A 120 -15.11 16.61 -3.01
C PRO A 120 -16.64 16.52 -2.96
N GLY A 121 -17.23 16.96 -1.85
CA GLY A 121 -18.69 16.87 -1.61
C GLY A 121 -19.17 15.53 -1.04
N SER A 122 -18.34 14.48 -1.05
CA SER A 122 -18.66 13.23 -0.37
C SER A 122 -18.57 13.37 1.16
N LYS A 123 -19.48 12.72 1.89
CA LYS A 123 -19.49 12.68 3.37
C LYS A 123 -18.20 12.07 3.96
N VAL A 124 -17.56 11.17 3.20
CA VAL A 124 -16.33 10.50 3.61
C VAL A 124 -15.07 11.19 3.07
N PHE A 125 -15.22 12.27 2.30
CA PHE A 125 -14.11 13.13 1.91
C PHE A 125 -13.44 13.75 3.14
N GLY A 126 -12.12 13.76 3.14
CA GLY A 126 -11.36 14.21 4.29
C GLY A 126 -9.88 14.41 4.02
N ARG A 127 -9.12 14.59 5.11
CA ARG A 127 -7.66 14.74 5.09
C ARG A 127 -6.98 13.63 4.29
N LEU A 128 -7.37 12.36 4.52
CA LEU A 128 -6.76 11.22 3.84
C LEU A 128 -6.98 11.28 2.32
N SER A 129 -8.19 11.64 1.88
CA SER A 129 -8.54 11.81 0.47
C SER A 129 -7.63 12.84 -0.18
N VAL A 130 -7.57 14.05 0.40
CA VAL A 130 -6.78 15.17 -0.16
C VAL A 130 -5.29 14.85 -0.18
N MET A 131 -4.76 14.31 0.92
CA MET A 131 -3.33 14.01 1.01
C MET A 131 -2.91 12.95 0.00
N LEU A 132 -3.67 11.87 -0.17
CA LEU A 132 -3.31 10.82 -1.13
C LEU A 132 -3.54 11.25 -2.58
N GLN A 133 -4.70 11.85 -2.88
CA GLN A 133 -5.07 12.18 -4.27
C GLN A 133 -4.20 13.29 -4.87
N ALA A 134 -3.56 14.10 -4.02
CA ALA A 134 -2.56 15.07 -4.44
C ALA A 134 -1.32 14.41 -5.06
N TYR A 135 -0.93 13.23 -4.58
CA TYR A 135 0.29 12.53 -5.02
C TYR A 135 0.02 11.28 -5.84
N CYS A 136 -1.20 10.72 -5.78
CA CYS A 136 -1.56 9.50 -6.47
C CYS A 136 -2.92 9.59 -7.17
N GLU A 137 -3.08 8.80 -8.22
CA GLU A 137 -4.39 8.34 -8.66
C GLU A 137 -4.84 7.19 -7.77
N VAL A 138 -5.99 7.34 -7.12
CA VAL A 138 -6.53 6.35 -6.18
C VAL A 138 -7.74 5.69 -6.81
N THR A 139 -7.69 4.38 -7.00
CA THR A 139 -8.78 3.58 -7.58
C THR A 139 -9.18 2.46 -6.63
N SER A 140 -10.41 2.46 -6.13
CA SER A 140 -10.99 1.28 -5.48
C SER A 140 -11.27 0.21 -6.53
N LEU A 141 -10.78 -1.02 -6.31
CA LEU A 141 -10.89 -2.10 -7.29
C LEU A 141 -12.09 -3.02 -6.99
N PHE A 142 -12.11 -3.64 -5.82
CA PHE A 142 -13.20 -4.54 -5.40
C PHE A 142 -13.21 -4.74 -3.89
N VAL A 143 -14.36 -5.18 -3.38
CA VAL A 143 -14.59 -5.50 -1.96
C VAL A 143 -14.28 -6.97 -1.71
N VAL A 144 -13.69 -7.25 -0.54
CA VAL A 144 -13.37 -8.60 -0.06
C VAL A 144 -14.17 -8.85 1.23
N PRO A 145 -15.10 -9.81 1.25
CA PRO A 145 -15.93 -10.08 2.41
C PRO A 145 -15.11 -10.77 3.53
N PRO A 146 -15.51 -10.64 4.82
CA PRO A 146 -14.83 -11.25 5.96
C PRO A 146 -14.59 -12.76 5.85
N GLY A 147 -15.48 -13.47 5.15
CA GLY A 147 -15.40 -14.91 4.95
C GLY A 147 -14.11 -15.37 4.25
N ALA A 148 -13.42 -14.46 3.54
CA ALA A 148 -12.15 -14.72 2.86
C ALA A 148 -10.93 -14.78 3.80
N PHE A 149 -11.09 -14.46 5.09
CA PHE A 149 -10.00 -14.41 6.07
C PHE A 149 -10.15 -15.46 7.16
N ARG A 150 -9.02 -15.79 7.80
CA ARG A 150 -8.96 -16.66 8.98
C ARG A 150 -7.97 -16.07 10.00
N PRO A 151 -8.43 -15.60 11.17
CA PRO A 151 -9.83 -15.39 11.56
C PRO A 151 -10.52 -14.29 10.73
N PRO A 152 -11.86 -14.31 10.59
CA PRO A 152 -12.58 -13.29 9.84
C PRO A 152 -12.53 -11.92 10.55
N PRO A 153 -12.28 -10.81 9.82
CA PRO A 153 -12.42 -9.47 10.38
C PRO A 153 -13.89 -9.15 10.66
N LYS A 154 -14.13 -8.13 11.50
CA LYS A 154 -15.51 -7.67 11.82
C LYS A 154 -16.14 -6.82 10.71
N VAL A 155 -15.35 -6.40 9.73
CA VAL A 155 -15.75 -5.46 8.69
C VAL A 155 -15.24 -5.93 7.33
N ASP A 156 -15.89 -5.47 6.27
CA ASP A 156 -15.43 -5.69 4.90
C ASP A 156 -14.05 -5.08 4.67
N SER A 157 -13.26 -5.75 3.84
CA SER A 157 -12.01 -5.22 3.28
C SER A 157 -12.24 -4.78 1.84
N ALA A 158 -11.33 -3.98 1.29
CA ALA A 158 -11.33 -3.65 -0.12
C ALA A 158 -9.90 -3.53 -0.62
N VAL A 159 -9.70 -3.82 -1.90
CA VAL A 159 -8.44 -3.63 -2.59
C VAL A 159 -8.44 -2.27 -3.26
N VAL A 160 -7.38 -1.50 -3.03
CA VAL A 160 -7.15 -0.20 -3.65
C VAL A 160 -5.87 -0.24 -4.47
N ARG A 161 -5.90 0.43 -5.62
CA ARG A 161 -4.72 0.75 -6.43
C ARG A 161 -4.36 2.22 -6.25
N LEU A 162 -3.09 2.49 -6.00
CA LEU A 162 -2.52 3.83 -6.01
C LEU A 162 -1.43 3.89 -7.08
N ILE A 163 -1.51 4.87 -7.97
CA ILE A 163 -0.46 5.13 -8.98
C ILE A 163 0.12 6.50 -8.68
N PRO A 164 1.40 6.62 -8.31
CA PRO A 164 2.06 7.91 -8.16
C PRO A 164 1.89 8.79 -9.40
N ARG A 165 1.54 10.06 -9.17
CA ARG A 165 1.53 11.07 -10.22
C ARG A 165 2.95 11.47 -10.56
N ASP A 166 3.15 11.94 -11.79
CA ASP A 166 4.40 12.59 -12.17
C ASP A 166 4.69 13.75 -11.21
N PRO A 167 5.86 13.77 -10.53
CA PRO A 167 6.29 14.88 -9.69
C PRO A 167 6.17 16.25 -10.38
N ALA A 168 6.41 16.34 -11.70
CA ALA A 168 6.29 17.59 -12.45
C ALA A 168 4.83 18.08 -12.57
N SER A 169 3.84 17.19 -12.45
CA SER A 169 2.42 17.54 -12.45
C SER A 169 1.92 18.00 -11.07
N ILE A 170 2.69 17.75 -10.02
CA ILE A 170 2.33 18.06 -8.63
C ILE A 170 2.72 19.51 -8.33
N ASN A 171 1.76 20.43 -8.38
CA ASN A 171 1.98 21.85 -8.09
C ASN A 171 2.01 22.16 -6.57
N ILE A 172 2.72 21.34 -5.80
CA ILE A 172 2.94 21.52 -4.35
C ILE A 172 4.41 21.78 -4.11
N LYS A 173 4.75 23.04 -3.82
CA LYS A 173 6.16 23.46 -3.58
C LYS A 173 6.65 23.16 -2.16
N ASP A 174 5.74 23.20 -1.19
CA ASP A 174 6.04 22.98 0.22
C ASP A 174 5.07 21.93 0.76
N HIS A 175 5.55 20.69 0.80
CA HIS A 175 4.78 19.52 1.24
C HIS A 175 4.33 19.65 2.70
N LYS A 176 5.17 20.24 3.56
CA LYS A 176 4.85 20.43 4.99
C LYS A 176 3.74 21.45 5.14
N ARG A 177 3.86 22.61 4.48
CA ARG A 177 2.81 23.64 4.48
C ARG A 177 1.51 23.12 3.89
N PHE A 178 1.57 22.33 2.81
CA PHE A 178 0.39 21.67 2.27
C PHE A 178 -0.27 20.76 3.32
N ALA A 179 0.49 19.88 3.96
CA ALA A 179 -0.03 18.99 5.00
C ALA A 179 -0.64 19.75 6.19
N ASP A 180 -0.02 20.87 6.60
CA ASP A 180 -0.52 21.73 7.67
C ASP A 180 -1.83 22.44 7.29
N VAL A 181 -1.95 22.94 6.05
CA VAL A 181 -3.19 23.53 5.52
C VAL A 181 -4.31 22.50 5.48
N VAL A 182 -4.04 21.29 4.96
CA VAL A 182 -5.04 20.22 4.93
C VAL A 182 -5.43 19.81 6.35
N ARG A 183 -4.47 19.72 7.29
CA ARG A 183 -4.77 19.42 8.70
C ARG A 183 -5.67 20.49 9.32
N ALA A 184 -5.39 21.77 9.09
CA ALA A 184 -6.20 22.86 9.61
C ALA A 184 -7.62 22.84 9.02
N ALA A 185 -7.74 22.68 7.70
CA ALA A 185 -9.02 22.68 6.99
C ALA A 185 -9.96 21.55 7.43
N PHE A 186 -9.42 20.35 7.67
CA PHE A 186 -10.21 19.19 8.08
C PHE A 186 -10.25 18.96 9.60
N GLY A 187 -9.57 19.79 10.39
CA GLY A 187 -9.55 19.72 11.85
C GLY A 187 -10.88 20.15 12.49
N GLN A 188 -11.68 20.97 11.81
CA GLN A 188 -13.00 21.42 12.27
C GLN A 188 -14.07 21.19 11.19
N ARG A 189 -14.45 19.93 10.96
CA ARG A 189 -15.38 19.43 9.92
C ARG A 189 -16.74 20.15 9.77
N ARG A 190 -17.11 21.04 10.71
CA ARG A 190 -18.41 21.76 10.77
C ARG A 190 -18.28 23.28 10.82
N LYS A 191 -17.09 23.85 10.60
CA LYS A 191 -16.91 25.32 10.51
C LYS A 191 -16.55 25.74 9.09
N THR A 192 -17.00 26.93 8.72
CA THR A 192 -16.59 27.60 7.49
C THR A 192 -15.08 27.87 7.52
N LEU A 193 -14.40 27.68 6.39
CA LEU A 193 -12.99 28.04 6.18
C LEU A 193 -12.80 29.55 6.21
#